data_AF-A0A7C4X036-F1
#
_entry.id   AF-A0A7C4X036-F1
#
_cell.length_a   1.000
_cell.length_b   1.000
_cell.length_c   1.000
_cell.angle_alpha   90.00
_cell.angle_beta   90.00
_cell.angle_gamma   90.00
#
_symmetry.space_group_name_H-M   'P 1'
#
loop_
_entity.id
_entity.type
_entity.pdbx_description
1 polymer ?
#
loop_
_entity_poly.entity_id
_entity_poly.type
_entity_poly.pdbx_seq_one_letter_code
_entity_poly.pdbx_strand_id
1 'polypeptide(L)'
;MSIAQVGKPCISCGRMLPLQAGHYLPAGKYPTLRFNEDNVHGQCAECNIGKYGNIEHFRNSLIVRIGYDRVRMLEMEAENYKKENGIKFSVEDYAYIAKKYKEKIKNREYEK
;
A
#
# COMPACT_ATOMS: atom_id res chain seq x y z
N MET A 1 4.54 -8.09 1.30
CA MET A 1 5.52 -7.07 0.87
C MET A 1 6.13 -7.55 -0.43
N SER A 2 6.02 -6.77 -1.51
CA SER A 2 6.69 -7.08 -2.77
C SER A 2 8.21 -7.00 -2.61
N ILE A 3 8.95 -7.77 -3.42
CA ILE A 3 10.44 -7.74 -3.46
C ILE A 3 10.95 -6.33 -3.77
N ALA A 4 10.14 -5.49 -4.44
CA ALA A 4 10.44 -4.08 -4.71
C ALA A 4 10.66 -3.22 -3.45
N GLN A 5 10.42 -3.73 -2.24
CA GLN A 5 10.72 -3.02 -0.98
C GLN A 5 12.03 -3.49 -0.32
N VAL A 6 12.66 -4.56 -0.80
CA VAL A 6 13.91 -5.09 -0.24
C VAL A 6 15.02 -4.05 -0.42
N GLY A 7 15.69 -3.69 0.68
CA GLY A 7 16.74 -2.68 0.68
C GLY A 7 16.26 -1.23 0.60
N LYS A 8 14.95 -0.96 0.54
CA LYS A 8 14.43 0.41 0.59
C LYS A 8 14.30 0.89 2.04
N PRO A 9 14.60 2.17 2.33
CA PRO A 9 14.38 2.73 3.66
C PRO A 9 12.89 2.92 3.95
N CYS A 10 12.58 3.29 5.20
CA CYS A 10 11.24 3.72 5.59
C CYS A 10 10.70 4.77 4.61
N ILE A 11 9.50 4.51 4.05
CA ILE A 11 8.83 5.39 3.08
C ILE A 11 8.65 6.81 3.61
N SER A 12 8.39 7.00 4.90
CA SER A 12 8.15 8.35 5.44
C SER A 12 9.42 9.08 5.85
N CYS A 13 10.32 8.44 6.61
CA CYS A 13 11.47 9.15 7.18
C CYS A 13 12.82 8.86 6.50
N GLY A 14 12.88 7.98 5.50
CA GLY A 14 14.11 7.68 4.77
C GLY A 14 15.19 6.93 5.55
N ARG A 15 14.96 6.59 6.83
CA ARG A 15 15.92 5.83 7.65
C ARG A 15 15.86 4.32 7.35
N MET A 16 17.03 3.68 7.41
CA MET A 16 17.17 2.22 7.37
C MET A 16 16.89 1.66 8.77
N LEU A 17 15.66 1.22 8.98
CA LEU A 17 15.15 0.67 10.24
C LEU A 17 14.37 -0.61 9.96
N PRO A 18 14.10 -1.46 10.96
CA PRO A 18 13.10 -2.51 10.82
C PRO A 18 11.77 -1.94 10.32
N LEU A 19 11.24 -2.52 9.25
CA LEU A 19 10.06 -2.01 8.56
C LEU A 19 8.85 -2.92 8.78
N GLN A 20 7.69 -2.28 8.86
CA GLN A 20 6.36 -2.86 8.83
C GLN A 20 5.69 -2.55 7.49
N ALA A 21 4.58 -3.22 7.19
CA ALA A 21 3.72 -2.84 6.07
C ALA A 21 2.87 -1.63 6.46
N GLY A 22 3.30 -0.44 6.04
CA GLY A 22 2.53 0.80 6.19
C GLY A 22 1.63 1.04 4.98
N HIS A 23 0.48 1.69 5.21
CA HIS A 23 -0.48 2.06 4.17
C HIS A 23 -0.53 3.58 4.00
N TYR A 24 -0.44 4.09 2.76
CA TYR A 24 -0.67 5.52 2.50
C TYR A 24 -2.12 5.89 2.82
N LEU A 25 -3.07 5.17 2.24
CA LEU A 25 -4.49 5.28 2.50
C LEU A 25 -4.90 4.13 3.43
N PRO A 26 -5.37 4.43 4.67
CA PRO A 26 -5.57 3.42 5.70
C PRO A 26 -6.52 2.29 5.29
N ALA A 27 -6.07 1.04 5.41
CA ALA A 27 -6.83 -0.15 5.00
C ALA A 27 -8.12 -0.42 5.81
N GLY A 28 -8.28 0.22 6.98
CA GLY A 28 -9.52 0.22 7.75
C GLY A 28 -10.58 1.18 7.19
N LYS A 29 -10.13 2.27 6.54
CA LYS A 29 -11.00 3.29 5.93
C LYS A 29 -11.29 3.00 4.46
N TYR A 30 -10.32 2.39 3.76
CA TYR A 30 -10.39 2.07 2.34
C TYR A 30 -10.03 0.58 2.14
N PRO A 31 -10.97 -0.35 2.42
CA PRO A 31 -10.72 -1.78 2.33
C PRO A 31 -10.33 -2.22 0.92
N THR A 32 -10.84 -1.57 -0.13
CA THR A 32 -10.49 -1.83 -1.54
C THR A 32 -9.00 -1.66 -1.80
N LEU A 33 -8.37 -0.69 -1.12
CA LEU A 33 -6.94 -0.37 -1.25
C LEU A 33 -6.04 -1.21 -0.33
N ARG A 34 -6.60 -2.12 0.49
CA ARG A 34 -5.83 -2.90 1.48
C ARG A 34 -4.71 -3.73 0.86
N PHE A 35 -4.98 -4.33 -0.29
CA PHE A 35 -4.07 -5.21 -1.01
C PHE A 35 -3.51 -4.58 -2.29
N ASN A 36 -3.73 -3.28 -2.49
CA ASN A 36 -3.15 -2.55 -3.60
C ASN A 36 -1.65 -2.34 -3.32
N GLU A 37 -0.78 -2.87 -4.19
CA GLU A 37 0.68 -2.83 -4.01
C GLU A 37 1.24 -1.40 -4.05
N ASP A 38 0.56 -0.46 -4.71
CA ASP A 38 0.95 0.95 -4.72
C ASP A 38 0.64 1.65 -3.39
N ASN A 39 -0.34 1.14 -2.65
CA ASN A 39 -0.75 1.69 -1.36
C ASN A 39 0.11 1.18 -0.19
N VAL A 40 0.90 0.11 -0.37
CA VAL A 40 1.62 -0.59 0.72
C VAL A 40 3.13 -0.51 0.54
N HIS A 41 3.82 0.13 1.50
CA HIS A 41 5.28 0.29 1.46
C HIS A 41 5.91 0.02 2.82
N GLY A 42 7.22 -0.27 2.82
CA GLY A 42 7.96 -0.46 4.06
C GLY A 42 8.03 0.81 4.90
N GLN A 43 7.58 0.76 6.15
CA GLN A 43 7.51 1.89 7.06
C GLN A 43 7.97 1.51 8.48
N CYS A 44 8.81 2.33 9.12
CA CYS A 44 9.25 2.06 10.49
C CYS A 44 8.11 2.26 11.51
N ALA A 45 8.19 1.57 12.66
CA ALA A 45 7.16 1.61 13.70
C ALA A 45 6.89 3.03 14.24
N GLU A 46 7.92 3.88 14.35
CA GLU A 46 7.75 5.28 14.79
C GLU A 46 6.87 6.06 13.81
N CYS A 47 7.06 5.89 12.49
CA CYS A 47 6.25 6.60 11.51
C CYS A 47 4.86 5.97 11.34
N ASN A 48 4.79 4.64 11.27
CA ASN A 48 3.56 3.91 11.05
C ASN A 48 2.60 4.05 12.23
N ILE A 49 3.08 3.78 13.45
CA ILE A 49 2.27 3.77 14.67
C ILE A 49 2.40 5.10 15.41
N GLY A 50 3.64 5.52 15.71
CA GLY A 50 3.89 6.70 16.55
C GLY A 50 3.47 8.04 15.92
N LYS A 51 3.45 8.12 14.59
CA LYS A 51 3.04 9.30 13.81
C LYS A 51 1.82 9.02 12.92
N TYR A 52 1.05 7.98 13.25
CA TYR A 52 -0.20 7.65 12.58
C TYR A 52 -0.08 7.60 11.04
N GLY A 53 0.94 6.89 10.54
CA GLY A 53 1.21 6.72 9.12
C GLY A 53 2.06 7.84 8.49
N ASN A 54 2.32 8.95 9.19
CA ASN A 54 3.16 10.06 8.73
C ASN A 54 2.88 10.45 7.26
N ILE A 55 1.60 10.75 6.99
CA ILE A 55 0.98 10.69 5.66
C ILE A 55 1.58 11.65 4.65
N GLU A 56 1.90 12.89 5.06
CA GLU A 56 2.49 13.89 4.17
C GLU A 56 3.85 13.41 3.62
N HIS A 57 4.73 12.99 4.52
CA HIS A 57 6.03 12.43 4.15
C HIS A 57 5.90 11.11 3.38
N PHE A 58 4.91 10.27 3.73
CA PHE A 58 4.61 9.06 2.97
C PHE A 58 4.28 9.42 1.52
N ARG A 59 3.33 10.35 1.30
CA ARG A 59 2.87 10.77 -0.03
C ARG A 59 4.01 11.32 -0.87
N ASN A 60 4.84 12.19 -0.30
CA ASN A 60 5.97 12.80 -1.00
C ASN A 60 6.95 11.74 -1.51
N SER A 61 7.35 10.80 -0.66
CA SER A 61 8.22 9.69 -1.06
C SER A 61 7.52 8.72 -2.01
N LEU A 62 6.21 8.55 -1.88
CA LEU A 62 5.44 7.68 -2.76
C LEU A 62 5.44 8.22 -4.19
N ILE A 63 5.26 9.53 -4.37
CA ILE A 63 5.38 10.18 -5.68
C ILE A 63 6.77 9.93 -6.29
N VAL A 64 7.83 9.99 -5.49
CA VAL A 64 9.19 9.68 -5.98
C VAL A 64 9.32 8.21 -6.41
N ARG A 65 8.65 7.28 -5.73
CA ARG A 65 8.77 5.84 -6.00
C ARG A 65 7.94 5.33 -7.17
N ILE A 66 6.69 5.81 -7.31
CA ILE A 66 5.74 5.30 -8.30
C ILE A 66 5.23 6.37 -9.27
N GLY A 67 5.66 7.62 -9.13
CA GLY A 67 5.19 8.73 -9.95
C GLY A 67 3.89 9.34 -9.45
N TYR A 68 3.67 10.59 -9.84
CA TYR A 68 2.52 11.38 -9.41
C TYR A 68 1.18 10.77 -9.86
N ASP A 69 1.10 10.31 -11.11
CA ASP A 69 -0.15 9.82 -11.70
C ASP A 69 -0.68 8.59 -10.94
N ARG A 70 0.21 7.65 -10.58
CA ARG A 70 -0.17 6.46 -9.79
C ARG A 70 -0.64 6.83 -8.39
N VAL A 71 0.00 7.82 -7.75
CA VAL A 71 -0.47 8.36 -6.46
C VAL A 71 -1.84 9.00 -6.62
N ARG A 72 -2.07 9.77 -7.68
CA ARG A 72 -3.36 10.41 -7.91
C ARG A 72 -4.46 9.38 -8.17
N MET A 73 -4.16 8.29 -8.89
CA MET A 73 -5.10 7.18 -9.09
C MET A 73 -5.54 6.53 -7.77
N LEU A 74 -4.62 6.31 -6.83
CA LEU A 74 -4.96 5.81 -5.48
C LEU A 74 -5.92 6.75 -4.75
N GLU A 75 -5.65 8.05 -4.81
CA GLU A 75 -6.48 9.08 -4.17
C GLU A 75 -7.87 9.14 -4.78
N MET A 76 -7.97 9.05 -6.11
CA MET A 76 -9.23 8.98 -6.84
C MET A 76 -10.02 7.72 -6.48
N GLU A 77 -9.38 6.56 -6.35
CA GLU A 77 -10.02 5.32 -5.93
C GLU A 77 -10.59 5.43 -4.50
N ALA A 78 -9.85 6.05 -3.57
CA ALA A 78 -10.34 6.33 -2.22
C ALA A 78 -11.50 7.35 -2.20
N GLU A 79 -11.49 8.35 -3.08
CA GLU A 79 -12.60 9.29 -3.26
C GLU A 79 -13.86 8.58 -3.78
N ASN A 80 -13.71 7.69 -4.78
CA ASN A 80 -14.82 6.94 -5.36
C ASN A 80 -15.43 5.96 -4.35
N TYR A 81 -14.60 5.27 -3.56
CA TYR A 81 -15.07 4.40 -2.48
C TYR A 81 -16.04 5.12 -1.52
N LYS A 82 -15.77 6.41 -1.21
CA LYS A 82 -16.67 7.21 -0.36
C LYS A 82 -17.98 7.53 -1.05
N LYS A 83 -17.98 7.79 -2.36
CA LYS A 83 -19.17 8.10 -3.15
C LYS A 83 -20.08 6.88 -3.30
N GLU A 84 -19.49 5.69 -3.41
CA GLU A 84 -20.21 4.42 -3.60
C GLU A 84 -20.67 3.77 -2.28
N ASN A 85 -20.76 4.55 -1.18
CA ASN A 85 -21.16 4.09 0.16
C ASN A 85 -20.33 2.92 0.72
N GLY A 86 -19.07 2.82 0.31
CA GLY A 86 -18.12 1.88 0.88
C GLY A 86 -18.32 0.44 0.45
N ILE A 87 -18.17 0.17 -0.85
CA ILE A 87 -18.18 -1.18 -1.44
C ILE A 87 -17.34 -2.14 -0.58
N LYS A 88 -17.99 -3.18 -0.06
CA LYS A 88 -17.33 -4.21 0.74
C LYS A 88 -16.94 -5.36 -0.18
N PHE A 89 -15.71 -5.83 -0.03
CA PHE A 89 -15.29 -7.08 -0.65
C PHE A 89 -16.17 -8.23 -0.15
N SER A 90 -16.65 -9.02 -1.11
CA SER A 90 -17.31 -10.29 -0.90
C SER A 90 -16.31 -11.37 -0.46
N VAL A 91 -16.81 -12.51 0.00
CA VAL A 91 -15.95 -13.66 0.34
C VAL A 91 -15.20 -14.15 -0.90
N GLU A 92 -15.85 -14.10 -2.05
CA GLU A 92 -15.34 -14.47 -3.36
C GLU A 92 -14.17 -13.57 -3.78
N ASP A 93 -14.27 -12.26 -3.52
CA ASP A 93 -13.18 -11.30 -3.78
C ASP A 93 -11.93 -11.65 -2.97
N TYR A 94 -12.09 -11.96 -1.68
CA TYR A 94 -10.96 -12.37 -0.83
C TYR A 94 -10.35 -13.69 -1.31
N ALA A 95 -11.17 -14.66 -1.70
CA ALA A 95 -10.70 -15.94 -2.24
C ALA A 95 -9.91 -15.73 -3.55
N TYR A 96 -10.39 -14.85 -4.42
CA TYR A 96 -9.71 -14.47 -5.65
C TYR A 96 -8.35 -13.80 -5.38
N ILE A 97 -8.32 -12.80 -4.49
CA ILE A 97 -7.09 -12.11 -4.09
C ILE A 97 -6.07 -13.10 -3.51
N ALA A 98 -6.51 -14.00 -2.62
CA ALA A 98 -5.65 -15.01 -2.03
C ALA A 98 -5.07 -15.96 -3.10
N LYS A 99 -5.88 -16.40 -4.06
CA LYS A 99 -5.42 -17.24 -5.18
C LYS A 99 -4.40 -16.50 -6.05
N LYS A 100 -4.70 -15.26 -6.45
CA LYS A 100 -3.81 -14.40 -7.24
C LYS A 100 -2.42 -14.27 -6.60
N TYR A 101 -2.36 -13.96 -5.30
CA TYR A 101 -1.09 -13.80 -4.60
C TYR A 101 -0.35 -15.13 -4.37
N LYS A 102 -1.06 -16.24 -4.17
CA LYS A 102 -0.44 -17.59 -4.15
C LYS A 102 0.22 -17.92 -5.49
N GLU A 103 -0.44 -17.62 -6.60
CA GLU A 103 0.09 -17.83 -7.96
C GLU A 103 1.30 -16.94 -8.23
N LYS A 104 1.24 -15.64 -7.88
CA LYS A 104 2.40 -14.73 -7.99
C LYS A 104 3.63 -15.25 -7.25
N ILE A 105 3.46 -15.76 -6.02
CA ILE A 105 4.55 -16.34 -5.23
C ILE A 105 5.13 -17.58 -5.93
N LYS A 106 4.28 -18.44 -6.48
CA LYS A 106 4.70 -19.66 -7.18
C LYS A 106 5.49 -19.35 -8.46
N ASN A 107 5.07 -18.34 -9.20
CA ASN A 107 5.66 -18.00 -10.50
C ASN A 107 6.92 -17.12 -10.39
N ARG A 108 7.29 -16.64 -9.19
CA ARG A 108 8.36 -15.64 -8.97
C ARG A 108 8.24 -14.42 -9.90
N GLU A 109 7.05 -14.14 -10.43
CA GLU A 109 6.76 -12.95 -11.22
C GLU A 109 6.63 -11.77 -10.24
N TYR A 110 7.79 -11.25 -9.89
CA TYR A 110 7.95 -9.95 -9.27
C TYR A 110 8.57 -9.09 -10.36
N GLU A 111 7.80 -8.13 -10.87
CA GLU A 111 8.22 -7.22 -11.93
C GLU A 111 9.64 -6.69 -11.65
N LYS A 112 10.53 -6.85 -12.65
CA LYS A 112 11.92 -6.36 -12.64
C LYS A 112 11.95 -4.83 -12.61
#